data_AF-A0A7S4S202-F1
#
_entry.id   AF-A0A7S4S202-F1
#
_cell.length_a   1.000
_cell.length_b   1.000
_cell.length_c   1.000
_cell.angle_alpha   90.00
_cell.angle_beta   90.00
_cell.angle_gamma   90.00
#
_symmetry.space_group_name_H-M   'P 1'
#
loop_
_entity.id
_entity.type
_entity.pdbx_description
1 polymer ?
#
loop_
_entity_poly.entity_id
_entity_poly.type
_entity_poly.pdbx_seq_one_letter_code
_entity_poly.pdbx_strand_id
1 'polypeptide(L)'
;RTPAAHLPLSCLDIVKNPPNISACSDMPSVDRLVGIPCHNYEGVNAFFSKYERGTLAFSAKELQQDKSTDWITIRGRVYNVTNYINSIKDQSELEIDVLQSNAYLNRKLNSMIVHKLNEDATALYDELFSNDEALSCLDELFFAGIIDERFSPVCHGLNIFMFAALIFVALILLTQCLCSLIYVARSHRTFTRDDGEVPVMVMVPCYNEGDKELRKTINSVLDTDYPDQNKVLLVIADGVITGHGEDRSTPEHLANILGFRIRKRDKSYGYTSIGALTENRATVHYGEYEKGNKFLKYVVVVKNGSMSERASSSRPGNRGKRDSQLIVTGLFNRIHHGRELCELDLAISHALNDLQLPVDELRYLMAIDADTRVDTASLSHMVYSMNKNEKVLACCGETRVENKSQSIVTFIQVFEYYTNHHMKKAFESVFGCVTCLPGCFTLYRIFSDDGRPLLSSDNVFLEYARNDIKSLHEKNLFHLGEDRMLTTLLLQYFPDMYLSFVPEAACWTIVPHTFKILLSQRRRWINSTFHNMLELLKVQTMCGICCFSMKTIVILDLISVMILPASMLYVVFFLYITFVLGEPVSLMLVVLYGV
;
A
#
# COMPACT_ATOMS: atom_id res chain seq x y z
N ARG A 1 2.16 -12.84 53.14
CA ARG A 1 0.95 -13.68 53.19
C ARG A 1 0.26 -13.44 54.51
N THR A 2 -1.05 -13.22 54.48
CA THR A 2 -1.86 -12.93 55.66
C THR A 2 -2.05 -14.21 56.50
N PRO A 3 -1.97 -14.17 57.84
CA PRO A 3 -2.23 -15.35 58.67
C PRO A 3 -3.64 -15.90 58.42
N ALA A 4 -3.80 -17.23 58.41
CA ALA A 4 -5.10 -17.87 58.14
C ALA A 4 -6.24 -17.35 59.06
N ALA A 5 -5.90 -16.93 60.28
CA ALA A 5 -6.83 -16.36 61.26
C ALA A 5 -7.36 -14.95 60.90
N HIS A 6 -6.86 -14.31 59.85
CA HIS A 6 -7.25 -12.95 59.43
C HIS A 6 -7.91 -12.92 58.03
N LEU A 7 -8.26 -14.09 57.50
CA LEU A 7 -8.99 -14.21 56.24
C LEU A 7 -10.49 -13.92 56.41
N PRO A 8 -11.20 -13.56 55.32
CA PRO A 8 -12.65 -13.48 55.31
C PRO A 8 -13.30 -14.77 55.82
N LEU A 9 -14.36 -14.65 56.62
CA LEU A 9 -15.11 -15.78 57.17
C LEU A 9 -15.69 -16.72 56.09
N SER A 10 -15.85 -16.24 54.86
CA SER A 10 -16.30 -17.03 53.71
C SER A 10 -15.28 -18.10 53.28
N CYS A 11 -14.00 -17.93 53.64
CA CYS A 11 -12.90 -18.80 53.23
C CYS A 11 -12.54 -19.89 54.23
N LEU A 12 -13.00 -19.74 55.48
CA LEU A 12 -12.72 -20.65 56.58
C LEU A 12 -13.95 -21.51 56.89
N ASP A 13 -13.73 -22.72 57.40
CA ASP A 13 -14.78 -23.50 58.04
C ASP A 13 -15.01 -22.95 59.45
N ILE A 14 -16.17 -22.32 59.68
CA ILE A 14 -16.52 -21.61 60.94
C ILE A 14 -16.47 -22.54 62.17
N VAL A 15 -16.52 -23.86 61.96
CA VAL A 15 -16.50 -24.87 63.04
C VAL A 15 -15.07 -25.30 63.41
N LYS A 16 -14.08 -25.08 62.55
CA LYS A 16 -12.71 -25.56 62.72
C LYS A 16 -11.76 -24.38 62.92
N ASN A 17 -11.06 -24.35 64.06
CA ASN A 17 -10.09 -23.29 64.33
C ASN A 17 -8.85 -23.45 63.43
N PRO A 18 -8.42 -22.40 62.71
CA PRO A 18 -7.13 -22.43 62.03
C PRO A 18 -6.00 -22.60 63.06
N PRO A 19 -4.86 -23.18 62.66
CA PRO A 19 -3.70 -23.27 63.55
C PRO A 19 -3.32 -21.88 64.07
N ASN A 20 -3.07 -21.79 65.37
CA ASN A 20 -2.68 -20.55 66.05
C ASN A 20 -1.24 -20.21 65.60
N ILE A 21 -1.10 -19.44 64.53
CA ILE A 21 0.19 -18.95 64.08
C ILE A 21 0.58 -17.81 65.03
N SER A 22 1.67 -17.99 65.77
CA SER A 22 2.22 -17.03 66.73
C SER A 22 2.24 -15.62 66.13
N ALA A 23 1.55 -14.69 66.78
CA ALA A 23 1.63 -13.28 66.43
C ALA A 23 3.02 -12.73 66.81
N CYS A 24 3.47 -11.64 66.18
CA CYS A 24 4.75 -10.96 66.51
C CYS A 24 4.90 -10.56 68.00
N SER A 25 3.82 -10.70 68.80
CA SER A 25 3.83 -10.57 70.25
C SER A 25 4.76 -11.57 70.95
N ASP A 26 5.02 -12.72 70.34
CA ASP A 26 5.76 -13.83 70.96
C ASP A 26 7.27 -13.80 70.65
N MET A 27 7.75 -12.74 69.99
CA MET A 27 9.15 -12.60 69.58
C MET A 27 10.05 -12.26 70.79
N PRO A 28 11.13 -13.03 71.05
CA PRO A 28 12.08 -12.73 72.11
C PRO A 28 12.64 -11.31 72.00
N SER A 29 12.85 -10.64 73.13
CA SER A 29 13.38 -9.26 73.18
C SER A 29 14.76 -9.12 72.54
N VAL A 30 15.54 -10.21 72.51
CA VAL A 30 16.87 -10.28 71.87
C VAL A 30 16.75 -10.12 70.35
N ASP A 31 15.79 -10.78 69.72
CA ASP A 31 15.65 -10.74 68.25
C ASP A 31 15.19 -9.36 67.76
N ARG A 32 14.39 -8.65 68.56
CA ARG A 32 14.06 -7.23 68.31
C ARG A 32 15.29 -6.32 68.41
N LEU A 33 16.23 -6.64 69.30
CA LEU A 33 17.42 -5.83 69.55
C LEU A 33 18.50 -6.01 68.47
N VAL A 34 18.59 -7.22 67.90
CA VAL A 34 19.50 -7.55 66.78
C VAL A 34 18.93 -7.07 65.43
N GLY A 35 17.72 -6.50 65.42
CA GLY A 35 17.09 -5.92 64.23
C GLY A 35 16.54 -6.97 63.28
N ILE A 36 16.20 -8.17 63.78
CA ILE A 36 15.53 -9.21 62.98
C ILE A 36 14.07 -8.76 62.82
N PRO A 37 13.61 -8.44 61.59
CA PRO A 37 12.24 -8.02 61.40
C PRO A 37 11.29 -9.19 61.66
N CYS A 38 10.18 -8.94 62.37
CA CYS A 38 9.06 -9.88 62.31
C CYS A 38 8.63 -10.03 60.85
N HIS A 39 7.99 -11.15 60.47
CA HIS A 39 7.41 -11.34 59.14
C HIS A 39 6.21 -10.39 58.86
N ASN A 40 6.37 -9.08 59.10
CA ASN A 40 5.51 -8.04 58.61
C ASN A 40 6.04 -7.55 57.24
N TYR A 41 5.17 -6.95 56.44
CA TYR A 41 5.50 -6.48 55.09
C TYR A 41 6.59 -5.39 55.07
N GLU A 42 6.76 -4.62 56.14
CA GLU A 42 7.69 -3.48 56.21
C GLU A 42 9.16 -3.94 56.34
N GLY A 43 9.43 -4.94 57.18
CA GLY A 43 10.80 -5.42 57.40
C GLY A 43 11.40 -6.18 56.22
N VAL A 44 10.56 -6.92 55.48
CA VAL A 44 10.96 -7.61 54.24
C VAL A 44 11.22 -6.58 53.13
N ASN A 45 10.41 -5.53 53.02
CA ASN A 45 10.60 -4.48 52.01
C ASN A 45 11.88 -3.68 52.20
N ALA A 46 12.34 -3.45 53.44
CA ALA A 46 13.59 -2.77 53.70
C ALA A 46 14.81 -3.52 53.11
N PHE A 47 14.82 -4.86 53.21
CA PHE A 47 15.90 -5.72 52.72
C PHE A 47 15.87 -5.93 51.20
N PHE A 48 14.68 -6.04 50.61
CA PHE A 48 14.51 -6.32 49.18
C PHE A 48 14.31 -5.08 48.30
N SER A 49 14.43 -3.88 48.85
CA SER A 49 14.22 -2.59 48.14
C SER A 49 15.05 -2.40 46.87
N LYS A 50 16.15 -3.14 46.69
CA LYS A 50 17.00 -3.11 45.48
C LYS A 50 16.62 -4.13 44.41
N TYR A 51 15.66 -5.02 44.68
CA TYR A 51 15.27 -6.10 43.78
C TYR A 51 13.83 -5.89 43.29
N GLU A 52 13.60 -6.04 41.99
CA GLU A 52 12.26 -6.02 41.42
C GLU A 52 11.50 -7.31 41.79
N ARG A 53 10.21 -7.17 42.12
CA ARG A 53 9.34 -8.30 42.39
C ARG A 53 8.83 -8.86 41.06
N GLY A 54 9.32 -10.03 40.67
CA GLY A 54 8.76 -10.81 39.56
C GLY A 54 7.74 -11.83 40.05
N THR A 55 6.73 -12.12 39.23
CA THR A 55 5.85 -13.28 39.44
C THR A 55 6.58 -14.54 38.97
N LEU A 56 6.67 -15.55 39.82
CA LEU A 56 7.25 -16.84 39.45
C LEU A 56 6.36 -17.52 38.39
N ALA A 57 6.95 -18.04 37.33
CA ALA A 57 6.25 -18.75 36.28
C ALA A 57 6.69 -20.21 36.25
N PHE A 58 5.74 -21.13 36.11
CA PHE A 58 5.98 -22.57 36.06
C PHE A 58 5.53 -23.14 34.71
N SER A 59 6.32 -24.00 34.08
CA SER A 59 5.81 -24.76 32.94
C SER A 59 4.92 -25.91 33.42
N ALA A 60 3.88 -26.24 32.64
CA ALA A 60 3.01 -27.38 32.95
C ALA A 60 3.80 -28.70 33.06
N LYS A 61 4.90 -28.83 32.30
CA LYS A 61 5.77 -30.01 32.32
C LYS A 61 6.59 -30.09 33.61
N GLU A 62 7.12 -28.98 34.11
CA GLU A 62 7.85 -28.95 35.39
C GLU A 62 6.92 -29.31 36.55
N LEU A 63 5.70 -28.76 36.57
CA LEU A 63 4.71 -29.07 37.62
C LEU A 63 4.32 -30.56 37.63
N GLN A 64 4.16 -31.18 36.46
CA GLN A 64 3.87 -32.62 36.38
C GLN A 64 5.05 -33.50 36.76
N GLN A 65 6.29 -33.02 36.62
CA GLN A 65 7.49 -33.76 36.96
C GLN A 65 7.90 -33.59 38.43
N ASP A 66 7.48 -32.49 39.07
CA ASP A 66 7.70 -32.26 40.48
C ASP A 66 6.80 -33.16 41.33
N LYS A 67 7.40 -34.22 41.90
CA LYS A 67 6.73 -35.14 42.84
C LYS A 67 6.76 -34.66 44.28
N SER A 68 7.48 -33.57 44.57
CA SER A 68 7.69 -33.07 45.94
C SER A 68 6.68 -32.00 46.34
N THR A 69 6.03 -31.37 45.35
CA THR A 69 5.05 -30.32 45.56
C THR A 69 3.65 -30.83 45.21
N ASP A 70 2.73 -30.76 46.17
CA ASP A 70 1.31 -30.91 45.92
C ASP A 70 0.75 -29.55 45.46
N TRP A 71 0.22 -29.48 44.24
CA TRP A 71 -0.24 -28.25 43.61
C TRP A 71 -1.64 -28.35 43.02
N ILE A 72 -2.25 -27.20 42.73
CA ILE A 72 -3.50 -27.09 41.99
C ILE A 72 -3.43 -25.85 41.11
N THR A 73 -4.05 -25.90 39.93
CA THR A 73 -4.11 -24.73 39.02
C THR A 73 -5.54 -24.25 38.83
N ILE A 74 -5.75 -22.94 38.86
CA ILE A 74 -7.05 -22.29 38.62
C ILE A 74 -6.82 -21.03 37.81
N ARG A 75 -7.45 -20.93 36.64
CA ARG A 75 -7.35 -19.79 35.70
C ARG A 75 -5.89 -19.38 35.43
N GLY A 76 -5.01 -20.36 35.21
CA GLY A 76 -3.59 -20.13 34.92
C GLY A 76 -2.73 -19.73 36.13
N ARG A 77 -3.29 -19.69 37.36
CA ARG A 77 -2.54 -19.47 38.61
C ARG A 77 -2.20 -20.81 39.26
N VAL A 78 -0.99 -20.91 39.79
CA VAL A 78 -0.46 -22.10 40.46
C VAL A 78 -0.49 -21.89 41.96
N TYR A 79 -1.12 -22.81 42.68
CA TYR A 79 -1.19 -22.79 44.14
C TYR A 79 -0.43 -23.99 44.72
N ASN A 80 0.51 -23.72 45.62
CA ASN A 80 1.23 -24.76 46.36
C ASN A 80 0.46 -25.07 47.65
N VAL A 81 -0.17 -26.25 47.69
CA VAL A 81 -1.01 -26.72 48.79
C VAL A 81 -0.34 -27.80 49.64
N THR A 82 0.95 -28.07 49.43
CA THR A 82 1.73 -29.12 50.11
C THR A 82 1.60 -29.09 51.62
N ASN A 83 1.81 -27.93 52.24
CA ASN A 83 1.72 -27.81 53.69
C ASN A 83 0.30 -28.05 54.22
N TYR A 84 -0.72 -27.67 53.44
CA TYR A 84 -2.12 -27.88 53.79
C TYR A 84 -2.50 -29.35 53.69
N ILE A 85 -2.17 -29.99 52.57
CA ILE A 85 -2.42 -31.43 52.36
C ILE A 85 -1.68 -32.28 53.40
N ASN A 86 -0.40 -31.98 53.69
CA ASN A 86 0.35 -32.69 54.72
C ASN A 86 -0.23 -32.52 56.13
N SER A 87 -0.94 -31.42 56.40
CA SER A 87 -1.62 -31.20 57.70
C SER A 87 -2.93 -31.98 57.84
N ILE A 88 -3.46 -32.51 56.73
CA ILE A 88 -4.76 -33.20 56.61
C ILE A 88 -4.57 -34.71 56.31
N LYS A 89 -3.38 -35.10 55.84
CA LYS A 89 -3.00 -36.51 55.67
C LYS A 89 -2.93 -37.18 57.04
N ASP A 90 -3.66 -38.28 57.21
CA ASP A 90 -3.56 -39.08 58.41
C ASP A 90 -2.22 -39.84 58.42
N GLN A 91 -1.46 -39.72 59.51
CA GLN A 91 -0.13 -40.32 59.63
C GLN A 91 -0.19 -41.85 59.75
N SER A 92 -1.36 -42.41 60.07
CA SER A 92 -1.61 -43.85 60.21
C SER A 92 -1.92 -44.54 58.86
N GLU A 93 -2.81 -43.95 58.05
CA GLU A 93 -3.35 -44.60 56.85
C GLU A 93 -2.83 -44.01 55.52
N LEU A 94 -2.06 -42.91 55.56
CA LEU A 94 -1.59 -42.16 54.38
C LEU A 94 -2.73 -41.65 53.47
N GLU A 95 -3.99 -41.73 53.92
CA GLU A 95 -5.16 -41.21 53.23
C GLU A 95 -5.48 -39.76 53.63
N ILE A 96 -6.08 -39.00 52.72
CA ILE A 96 -6.44 -37.58 52.92
C ILE A 96 -7.85 -37.53 53.54
N ASP A 97 -7.95 -37.24 54.83
CA ASP A 97 -9.24 -37.16 55.52
C ASP A 97 -9.81 -35.73 55.52
N VAL A 98 -10.83 -35.52 54.69
CA VAL A 98 -11.55 -34.24 54.55
C VAL A 98 -12.17 -33.75 55.88
N LEU A 99 -12.38 -34.65 56.85
CA LEU A 99 -13.02 -34.37 58.13
C LEU A 99 -12.03 -34.05 59.27
N GLN A 100 -10.71 -34.18 59.07
CA GLN A 100 -9.72 -33.84 60.10
C GLN A 100 -9.87 -32.41 60.64
N SER A 101 -9.54 -32.20 61.93
CA SER A 101 -9.66 -30.91 62.61
C SER A 101 -8.82 -29.79 61.96
N ASN A 102 -7.75 -30.16 61.26
CA ASN A 102 -6.82 -29.23 60.62
C ASN A 102 -7.26 -28.77 59.22
N ALA A 103 -8.35 -29.32 58.66
CA ALA A 103 -8.92 -28.89 57.40
C ALA A 103 -9.74 -27.59 57.56
N TYR A 104 -9.04 -26.47 57.74
CA TYR A 104 -9.63 -25.17 58.10
C TYR A 104 -10.27 -24.39 56.93
N LEU A 105 -10.12 -24.84 55.68
CA LEU A 105 -10.77 -24.19 54.53
C LEU A 105 -12.24 -24.58 54.44
N ASN A 106 -13.06 -23.68 53.85
CA ASN A 106 -14.45 -23.96 53.52
C ASN A 106 -14.60 -25.34 52.85
N ARG A 107 -15.60 -26.13 53.26
CA ARG A 107 -15.82 -27.51 52.80
C ARG A 107 -15.78 -27.67 51.27
N LYS A 108 -16.33 -26.70 50.52
CA LYS A 108 -16.30 -26.71 49.04
C LYS A 108 -14.87 -26.55 48.49
N LEU A 109 -14.10 -25.62 49.04
CA LEU A 109 -12.70 -25.38 48.68
C LEU A 109 -11.83 -26.59 49.05
N ASN A 110 -12.02 -27.14 50.25
CA ASN A 110 -11.30 -28.32 50.70
C ASN A 110 -11.55 -29.52 49.78
N SER A 111 -12.83 -29.81 49.46
CA SER A 111 -13.15 -30.91 48.54
C SER A 111 -12.60 -30.69 47.14
N MET A 112 -12.56 -29.45 46.65
CA MET A 112 -12.00 -29.13 45.34
C MET A 112 -10.49 -29.40 45.30
N ILE A 113 -9.75 -28.94 46.33
CA ILE A 113 -8.30 -29.13 46.42
C ILE A 113 -7.93 -30.62 46.48
N VAL A 114 -8.66 -31.41 47.25
CA VAL A 114 -8.41 -32.85 47.38
C VAL A 114 -8.73 -33.61 46.09
N HIS A 115 -9.86 -33.31 45.43
CA HIS A 115 -10.25 -34.01 44.21
C HIS A 115 -9.44 -33.62 42.96
N LYS A 116 -8.88 -32.41 42.93
CA LYS A 116 -8.11 -31.86 41.81
C LYS A 116 -6.63 -31.66 42.14
N LEU A 117 -6.11 -32.53 43.01
CA LEU A 117 -4.70 -32.49 43.38
C LEU A 117 -3.82 -32.79 42.16
N ASN A 118 -2.83 -31.95 41.92
CA ASN A 118 -1.90 -31.99 40.79
C ASN A 118 -2.59 -31.90 39.42
N GLU A 119 -3.77 -31.26 39.37
CA GLU A 119 -4.56 -31.04 38.15
C GLU A 119 -5.00 -29.58 38.00
N ASP A 120 -5.62 -29.28 36.85
CA ASP A 120 -6.37 -28.05 36.62
C ASP A 120 -7.79 -28.18 37.19
N ALA A 121 -8.11 -27.29 38.11
CA ALA A 121 -9.39 -27.22 38.80
C ALA A 121 -10.28 -26.07 38.30
N THR A 122 -9.88 -25.36 37.24
CA THR A 122 -10.60 -24.18 36.72
C THR A 122 -12.08 -24.47 36.47
N ALA A 123 -12.39 -25.55 35.73
CA ALA A 123 -13.77 -25.91 35.42
C ALA A 123 -14.62 -26.22 36.66
N LEU A 124 -14.02 -26.90 37.65
CA LEU A 124 -14.70 -27.23 38.91
C LEU A 124 -14.87 -26.00 39.81
N TYR A 125 -13.90 -25.09 39.80
CA TYR A 125 -13.98 -23.82 40.52
C TYR A 125 -15.12 -22.95 39.97
N ASP A 126 -15.20 -22.79 38.65
CA ASP A 126 -16.23 -21.96 38.00
C ASP A 126 -17.65 -22.52 38.18
N GLU A 127 -17.80 -23.83 38.40
CA GLU A 127 -19.08 -24.47 38.74
C GLU A 127 -19.46 -24.28 40.22
N LEU A 128 -18.48 -24.35 41.13
CA LEU A 128 -18.72 -24.31 42.58
C LEU A 128 -18.85 -22.90 43.16
N PHE A 129 -18.22 -21.91 42.53
CA PHE A 129 -18.12 -20.54 43.03
C PHE A 129 -18.50 -19.52 41.95
N SER A 130 -19.49 -18.68 42.25
CA SER A 130 -19.94 -17.61 41.34
C SER A 130 -19.12 -16.32 41.46
N ASN A 131 -18.34 -16.15 42.53
CA ASN A 131 -17.57 -14.95 42.85
C ASN A 131 -16.09 -15.29 43.11
N ASP A 132 -15.19 -14.32 42.89
CA ASP A 132 -13.74 -14.48 43.04
C ASP A 132 -13.23 -14.37 44.50
N GLU A 133 -14.14 -14.29 45.49
CA GLU A 133 -13.75 -14.23 46.92
C GLU A 133 -12.94 -15.45 47.36
N ALA A 134 -13.35 -16.65 46.91
CA ALA A 134 -12.64 -17.89 47.19
C ALA A 134 -11.25 -17.91 46.53
N LEU A 135 -11.13 -17.33 45.33
CA LEU A 135 -9.85 -17.20 44.61
C LEU A 135 -8.90 -16.26 45.35
N SER A 136 -9.39 -15.12 45.85
CA SER A 136 -8.60 -14.17 46.66
C SER A 136 -8.03 -14.83 47.92
N CYS A 137 -8.78 -15.74 48.53
CA CYS A 137 -8.29 -16.51 49.67
C CYS A 137 -7.23 -17.54 49.31
N LEU A 138 -7.35 -18.19 48.14
CA LEU A 138 -6.28 -19.04 47.62
C LEU A 138 -5.04 -18.22 47.25
N ASP A 139 -5.22 -17.01 46.73
CA ASP A 139 -4.12 -16.10 46.40
C ASP A 139 -3.28 -15.75 47.64
N GLU A 140 -3.95 -15.40 48.74
CA GLU A 140 -3.28 -15.04 49.99
C GLU A 140 -2.57 -16.21 50.67
N LEU A 141 -3.17 -17.41 50.61
CA LEU A 141 -2.67 -18.59 51.32
C LEU A 141 -1.63 -19.39 50.53
N PHE A 142 -1.92 -19.66 49.26
CA PHE A 142 -1.26 -20.73 48.50
C PHE A 142 -0.61 -20.27 47.19
N PHE A 143 -0.78 -19.01 46.77
CA PHE A 143 -0.24 -18.55 45.48
C PHE A 143 1.27 -18.74 45.35
N ALA A 144 1.67 -19.57 44.40
CA ALA A 144 3.06 -19.88 44.11
C ALA A 144 3.53 -19.16 42.84
N GLY A 145 2.67 -18.95 41.86
CA GLY A 145 3.03 -18.34 40.58
C GLY A 145 1.96 -18.47 39.51
N ILE A 146 2.34 -18.26 38.25
CA ILE A 146 1.49 -18.41 37.07
C ILE A 146 2.00 -19.51 36.15
N ILE A 147 1.14 -20.08 35.32
CA ILE A 147 1.54 -21.02 34.28
C ILE A 147 2.22 -20.26 33.14
N ASP A 148 3.38 -20.73 32.72
CA ASP A 148 4.08 -20.21 31.55
C ASP A 148 3.51 -20.79 30.25
N GLU A 149 2.65 -20.03 29.57
CA GLU A 149 2.05 -20.41 28.29
C GLU A 149 2.92 -20.10 27.06
N ARG A 150 4.10 -19.48 27.23
CA ARG A 150 4.98 -19.09 26.11
C ARG A 150 5.46 -20.28 25.29
N PHE A 151 5.53 -21.46 25.90
CA PHE A 151 5.90 -22.72 25.26
C PHE A 151 4.70 -23.61 24.93
N SER A 152 3.48 -23.06 24.97
CA SER A 152 2.29 -23.81 24.56
C SER A 152 2.41 -24.25 23.09
N PRO A 153 1.87 -25.44 22.73
CA PRO A 153 1.90 -25.92 21.33
C PRO A 153 1.26 -24.93 20.36
N VAL A 154 0.24 -24.18 20.80
CA VAL A 154 -0.43 -23.15 20.01
C VAL A 154 0.51 -21.96 19.77
N CYS A 155 1.15 -21.42 20.82
CA CYS A 155 2.09 -20.31 20.67
C CYS A 155 3.31 -20.71 19.82
N HIS A 156 3.82 -21.93 20.01
CA HIS A 156 4.93 -22.46 19.20
C HIS A 156 4.53 -22.63 17.74
N GLY A 157 3.34 -23.17 17.45
CA GLY A 157 2.80 -23.30 16.10
C GLY A 157 2.60 -21.94 15.41
N LEU A 158 2.07 -20.94 16.13
CA LEU A 158 1.93 -19.58 15.62
C LEU A 158 3.28 -18.94 15.28
N ASN A 159 4.29 -19.10 16.15
CA ASN A 159 5.64 -18.59 15.90
C ASN A 159 6.26 -19.23 14.65
N ILE A 160 6.17 -20.56 14.50
CA ILE A 160 6.66 -21.26 13.29
C ILE A 160 5.96 -20.72 12.05
N PHE A 161 4.63 -20.59 12.08
CA PHE A 161 3.87 -20.05 10.96
C PHE A 161 4.31 -18.62 10.61
N MET A 162 4.49 -17.76 11.59
CA MET A 162 4.93 -16.38 11.38
C MET A 162 6.33 -16.31 10.76
N PHE A 163 7.29 -17.09 11.24
CA PHE A 163 8.62 -17.15 10.64
C PHE A 163 8.58 -17.72 9.22
N ALA A 164 7.78 -18.77 8.98
CA ALA A 164 7.60 -19.32 7.64
C ALA A 164 7.00 -18.30 6.67
N ALA A 165 5.99 -17.55 7.09
CA ALA A 165 5.38 -16.48 6.30
C ALA A 165 6.37 -15.33 6.03
N LEU A 166 7.16 -14.93 7.04
CA LEU A 166 8.19 -13.89 6.88
C LEU A 166 9.26 -14.32 5.88
N ILE A 167 9.78 -15.55 6.00
CA ILE A 167 10.76 -16.10 5.06
C ILE A 167 10.17 -16.17 3.65
N PHE A 168 8.91 -16.59 3.51
CA PHE A 168 8.23 -16.64 2.23
C PHE A 168 8.14 -15.26 1.56
N VAL A 169 7.69 -14.24 2.30
CA VAL A 169 7.64 -12.86 1.79
C VAL A 169 9.02 -12.34 1.43
N ALA A 170 10.02 -12.56 2.30
CA ALA A 170 11.40 -12.15 2.05
C ALA A 170 11.98 -12.80 0.78
N LEU A 171 11.71 -14.09 0.55
CA LEU A 171 12.13 -14.79 -0.66
C LEU A 171 11.47 -14.23 -1.92
N ILE A 172 10.17 -13.87 -1.86
CA ILE A 172 9.48 -13.22 -2.98
C ILE A 172 10.11 -11.86 -3.28
N LEU A 173 10.31 -11.02 -2.27
CA LEU A 173 10.91 -9.69 -2.45
C LEU A 173 12.34 -9.78 -2.99
N LEU A 174 13.14 -10.73 -2.49
CA LEU A 174 14.49 -10.98 -2.98
C LEU A 174 14.46 -11.46 -4.43
N THR A 175 13.54 -12.36 -4.78
CA THR A 175 13.36 -12.82 -6.17
C THR A 175 12.96 -11.66 -7.08
N GLN A 176 12.00 -10.82 -6.66
CA GLN A 176 11.59 -9.63 -7.41
C GLN A 176 12.76 -8.67 -7.64
N CYS A 177 13.53 -8.41 -6.58
CA CYS A 177 14.71 -7.56 -6.62
C CYS A 177 15.77 -8.12 -7.58
N LEU A 178 16.13 -9.40 -7.47
CA LEU A 178 17.10 -10.04 -8.36
C LEU A 178 16.64 -10.03 -9.82
N CYS A 179 15.38 -10.39 -10.09
CA CYS A 179 14.83 -10.35 -11.44
C CYS A 179 14.86 -8.94 -12.03
N SER A 180 14.48 -7.94 -11.23
CA SER A 180 14.54 -6.52 -11.60
C SER A 180 15.98 -6.08 -11.92
N LEU A 181 16.94 -6.39 -11.05
CA LEU A 181 18.35 -6.05 -11.25
C LEU A 181 18.94 -6.74 -12.49
N ILE A 182 18.62 -8.01 -12.73
CA ILE A 182 19.05 -8.74 -13.93
C ILE A 182 18.45 -8.11 -15.19
N TYR A 183 17.18 -7.69 -15.14
CA TYR A 183 16.51 -7.02 -16.26
C TYR A 183 17.20 -5.70 -16.60
N VAL A 184 17.47 -4.87 -15.58
CA VAL A 184 18.12 -3.56 -15.74
C VAL A 184 19.60 -3.70 -16.15
N ALA A 185 20.33 -4.68 -15.61
CA ALA A 185 21.74 -4.90 -15.94
C ALA A 185 21.96 -5.33 -17.40
N ARG A 186 20.95 -5.91 -18.05
CA ARG A 186 21.01 -6.29 -19.48
C ARG A 186 20.83 -5.09 -20.43
N SER A 187 20.46 -3.91 -19.92
CA SER A 187 20.27 -2.72 -20.77
C SER A 187 21.58 -2.01 -21.09
N HIS A 188 22.22 -2.45 -22.17
CA HIS A 188 23.14 -1.63 -22.95
C HIS A 188 22.59 -1.55 -24.38
N ARG A 189 21.50 -0.81 -24.57
CA ARG A 189 20.86 -0.65 -25.87
C ARG A 189 21.38 0.64 -26.53
N THR A 190 22.24 0.48 -27.53
CA THR A 190 22.62 1.58 -28.43
C THR A 190 21.59 1.64 -29.57
N PHE A 191 20.89 2.77 -29.71
CA PHE A 191 20.04 3.03 -30.87
C PHE A 191 20.86 3.62 -32.03
N THR A 192 20.43 3.38 -33.25
CA THR A 192 21.03 3.92 -34.47
C THR A 192 20.17 5.06 -35.02
N ARG A 193 20.70 5.86 -35.96
CA ARG A 193 19.91 6.94 -36.59
C ARG A 193 18.73 6.41 -37.41
N ASP A 194 18.85 5.21 -37.96
CA ASP A 194 17.83 4.54 -38.77
C ASP A 194 16.58 4.20 -37.92
N ASP A 195 16.72 4.07 -36.60
CA ASP A 195 15.59 3.86 -35.68
C ASP A 195 14.68 5.11 -35.52
N GLY A 196 15.13 6.27 -36.03
CA GLY A 196 14.42 7.57 -35.93
C GLY A 196 13.50 7.89 -37.10
N GLU A 197 13.29 6.97 -38.03
CA GLU A 197 12.49 7.20 -39.25
C GLU A 197 10.98 7.19 -38.99
N VAL A 198 10.53 6.65 -37.85
CA VAL A 198 9.11 6.44 -37.59
C VAL A 198 8.43 7.72 -37.07
N PRO A 199 7.34 8.19 -37.68
CA PRO A 199 6.60 9.34 -37.14
C PRO A 199 5.97 9.09 -35.76
N VAL A 200 6.20 10.01 -34.82
CA VAL A 200 5.69 9.95 -33.45
C VAL A 200 4.92 11.21 -33.09
N MET A 201 3.74 11.02 -32.51
CA MET A 201 2.96 12.09 -31.89
C MET A 201 3.22 12.10 -30.38
N VAL A 202 3.61 13.25 -29.83
CA VAL A 202 3.76 13.47 -28.39
C VAL A 202 2.56 14.26 -27.87
N MET A 203 1.67 13.62 -27.13
CA MET A 203 0.48 14.21 -26.56
C MET A 203 0.73 14.73 -25.14
N VAL A 204 0.34 15.98 -24.91
CA VAL A 204 0.41 16.67 -23.61
C VAL A 204 -0.97 17.20 -23.22
N PRO A 205 -1.75 16.49 -22.39
CA PRO A 205 -2.94 17.05 -21.79
C PRO A 205 -2.53 18.07 -20.71
N CYS A 206 -3.11 19.26 -20.76
CA CYS A 206 -2.92 20.31 -19.78
C CYS A 206 -4.28 20.82 -19.29
N TYR A 207 -4.32 21.30 -18.06
CA TYR A 207 -5.51 21.82 -17.40
C TYR A 207 -5.25 23.20 -16.81
N ASN A 208 -4.34 23.29 -15.83
CA ASN A 208 -4.13 24.49 -15.03
C ASN A 208 -2.64 24.78 -14.75
N GLU A 209 -1.75 24.20 -15.55
CA GLU A 209 -0.30 24.37 -15.45
C GLU A 209 0.14 25.76 -15.95
N GLY A 210 1.12 26.36 -15.28
CA GLY A 210 1.65 27.70 -15.59
C GLY A 210 2.71 27.72 -16.70
N ASP A 211 3.12 28.93 -17.11
CA ASP A 211 4.11 29.14 -18.20
C ASP A 211 5.39 28.34 -17.98
N LYS A 212 5.91 28.34 -16.74
CA LYS A 212 7.20 27.73 -16.41
C LYS A 212 7.20 26.23 -16.65
N GLU A 213 6.18 25.52 -16.19
CA GLU A 213 6.10 24.06 -16.32
C GLU A 213 5.78 23.65 -17.75
N LEU A 214 4.84 24.34 -18.42
CA LEU A 214 4.54 24.10 -19.83
C LEU A 214 5.77 24.32 -20.72
N ARG A 215 6.48 25.44 -20.54
CA ARG A 215 7.68 25.78 -21.30
C ARG A 215 8.77 24.74 -21.08
N LYS A 216 8.93 24.24 -19.86
CA LYS A 216 9.91 23.21 -19.53
C LYS A 216 9.58 21.88 -20.20
N THR A 217 8.32 21.43 -20.14
CA THR A 217 7.84 20.22 -20.81
C THR A 217 8.02 20.32 -22.34
N ILE A 218 7.53 21.40 -22.96
CA ILE A 218 7.62 21.63 -24.41
C ILE A 218 9.08 21.70 -24.88
N ASN A 219 9.94 22.45 -24.18
CA ASN A 219 11.37 22.49 -24.51
C ASN A 219 12.03 21.13 -24.36
N SER A 220 11.65 20.32 -23.37
CA SER A 220 12.23 18.98 -23.22
C SER A 220 11.88 18.05 -24.38
N VAL A 221 10.69 18.19 -24.97
CA VAL A 221 10.29 17.46 -26.18
C VAL A 221 11.05 17.94 -27.42
N LEU A 222 11.24 19.26 -27.54
CA LEU A 222 12.08 19.85 -28.60
C LEU A 222 13.54 19.37 -28.47
N ASP A 223 14.06 19.32 -27.25
CA ASP A 223 15.46 19.01 -26.97
C ASP A 223 15.80 17.53 -27.14
N THR A 224 14.84 16.62 -27.36
CA THR A 224 15.10 15.19 -27.66
C THR A 224 15.95 15.00 -28.91
N ASP A 225 16.73 13.92 -28.95
CA ASP A 225 17.60 13.58 -30.09
C ASP A 225 16.86 12.92 -31.27
N TYR A 226 15.56 12.66 -31.11
CA TYR A 226 14.70 12.11 -32.16
C TYR A 226 14.55 13.12 -33.32
N PRO A 227 14.59 12.69 -34.59
CA PRO A 227 14.50 13.59 -35.73
C PRO A 227 13.27 14.51 -35.69
N ASP A 228 13.51 15.82 -35.77
CA ASP A 228 12.48 16.85 -35.63
C ASP A 228 11.40 16.77 -36.73
N GLN A 229 11.74 16.27 -37.92
CA GLN A 229 10.79 16.07 -39.02
C GLN A 229 9.73 15.01 -38.71
N ASN A 230 10.08 14.00 -37.89
CA ASN A 230 9.28 12.82 -37.59
C ASN A 230 8.59 12.93 -36.23
N LYS A 231 8.53 14.13 -35.64
CA LYS A 231 8.00 14.38 -34.31
C LYS A 231 7.01 15.53 -34.34
N VAL A 232 5.80 15.29 -33.84
CA VAL A 232 4.78 16.33 -33.67
C VAL A 232 4.29 16.39 -32.23
N LEU A 233 4.20 17.60 -31.68
CA LEU A 233 3.65 17.85 -30.36
C LEU A 233 2.14 18.14 -30.47
N LEU A 234 1.30 17.32 -29.85
CA LEU A 234 -0.13 17.57 -29.71
C LEU A 234 -0.45 18.01 -28.27
N VAL A 235 -0.69 19.29 -28.06
CA VAL A 235 -1.10 19.81 -26.74
C VAL A 235 -2.61 19.94 -26.68
N ILE A 236 -3.24 19.39 -25.64
CA ILE A 236 -4.69 19.47 -25.44
C ILE A 236 -4.97 20.24 -24.14
N ALA A 237 -5.44 21.47 -24.26
CA ALA A 237 -5.89 22.27 -23.12
C ALA A 237 -7.33 21.92 -22.76
N ASP A 238 -7.50 21.28 -21.59
CA ASP A 238 -8.76 20.76 -21.07
C ASP A 238 -9.63 21.85 -20.41
N GLY A 239 -10.05 22.80 -21.22
CA GLY A 239 -10.82 23.97 -20.81
C GLY A 239 -9.99 25.25 -20.83
N VAL A 240 -10.68 26.39 -20.77
CA VAL A 240 -10.06 27.72 -20.63
C VAL A 240 -9.97 28.07 -19.15
N ILE A 241 -8.90 27.63 -18.49
CA ILE A 241 -8.74 27.70 -17.03
C ILE A 241 -7.48 28.46 -16.67
N THR A 242 -7.56 29.28 -15.64
CA THR A 242 -6.43 29.97 -15.00
C THR A 242 -6.00 29.22 -13.76
N GLY A 243 -4.71 28.84 -13.69
CA GLY A 243 -4.11 28.17 -12.55
C GLY A 243 -4.12 29.04 -11.28
N HIS A 244 -4.06 28.40 -10.12
CA HIS A 244 -4.00 29.13 -8.86
C HIS A 244 -2.64 29.84 -8.74
N GLY A 245 -2.65 31.18 -8.73
CA GLY A 245 -1.43 32.00 -8.68
C GLY A 245 -0.86 32.32 -10.06
N GLU A 246 -1.56 31.97 -11.15
CA GLU A 246 -1.20 32.36 -12.51
C GLU A 246 -2.04 33.57 -12.96
N ASP A 247 -1.44 34.44 -13.78
CA ASP A 247 -2.08 35.65 -14.29
C ASP A 247 -2.87 35.42 -15.58
N ARG A 248 -2.66 34.29 -16.24
CA ARG A 248 -3.23 33.96 -17.55
C ARG A 248 -3.77 32.52 -17.56
N SER A 249 -4.66 32.25 -18.50
CA SER A 249 -5.18 30.90 -18.70
C SER A 249 -4.13 29.99 -19.36
N THR A 250 -4.23 28.67 -19.14
CA THR A 250 -3.36 27.66 -19.75
C THR A 250 -3.26 27.81 -21.28
N PRO A 251 -4.36 28.03 -22.04
CA PRO A 251 -4.28 28.28 -23.48
C PRO A 251 -3.49 29.55 -23.84
N GLU A 252 -3.60 30.62 -23.04
CA GLU A 252 -2.85 31.86 -23.26
C GLU A 252 -1.35 31.69 -22.98
N HIS A 253 -0.99 30.86 -22.01
CA HIS A 253 0.41 30.45 -21.81
C HIS A 253 0.94 29.68 -23.01
N LEU A 254 0.17 28.72 -23.55
CA LEU A 254 0.55 28.00 -24.77
C LEU A 254 0.71 28.93 -25.96
N ALA A 255 -0.20 29.89 -26.14
CA ALA A 255 -0.10 30.92 -27.18
C ALA A 255 1.19 31.75 -27.05
N ASN A 256 1.56 32.11 -25.82
CA ASN A 256 2.80 32.83 -25.52
C ASN A 256 4.06 31.99 -25.76
N ILE A 257 4.02 30.68 -25.49
CA ILE A 257 5.17 29.79 -25.66
C ILE A 257 5.39 29.46 -27.14
N LEU A 258 4.33 29.03 -27.83
CA LEU A 258 4.40 28.50 -29.19
C LEU A 258 4.18 29.58 -30.27
N GLY A 259 3.76 30.79 -29.89
CA GLY A 259 3.69 31.94 -30.80
C GLY A 259 2.40 32.06 -31.61
N PHE A 260 1.37 31.23 -31.36
CA PHE A 260 0.07 31.38 -32.01
C PHE A 260 -0.79 32.46 -31.33
N ARG A 261 -1.87 32.90 -32.01
CA ARG A 261 -2.79 33.92 -31.49
C ARG A 261 -4.18 33.33 -31.30
N ILE A 262 -4.75 33.54 -30.12
CA ILE A 262 -6.15 33.21 -29.81
C ILE A 262 -7.02 34.43 -30.15
N ARG A 263 -8.00 34.28 -31.03
CA ARG A 263 -8.95 35.32 -31.43
C ARG A 263 -10.37 34.88 -31.11
N LYS A 264 -11.22 35.83 -30.72
CA LYS A 264 -12.66 35.57 -30.45
C LYS A 264 -13.43 34.98 -31.64
N ARG A 265 -12.92 35.14 -32.86
CA ARG A 265 -13.55 34.67 -34.11
C ARG A 265 -12.94 33.36 -34.63
N ASP A 266 -12.07 32.71 -33.85
CA ASP A 266 -11.47 31.46 -34.29
C ASP A 266 -12.55 30.39 -34.47
N LYS A 267 -12.41 29.60 -35.55
CA LYS A 267 -13.37 28.56 -35.89
C LYS A 267 -13.34 27.50 -34.79
N SER A 268 -14.50 27.22 -34.22
CA SER A 268 -14.66 26.19 -33.21
C SER A 268 -15.30 24.96 -33.84
N TYR A 269 -14.73 23.78 -33.57
CA TYR A 269 -15.10 22.50 -34.14
C TYR A 269 -15.79 21.63 -33.08
N GLY A 270 -16.94 21.07 -33.41
CA GLY A 270 -17.72 20.20 -32.52
C GLY A 270 -17.19 18.77 -32.46
N TYR A 271 -17.30 18.17 -31.29
CA TYR A 271 -17.03 16.74 -31.07
C TYR A 271 -17.85 16.21 -29.89
N THR A 272 -17.97 14.88 -29.83
CA THR A 272 -18.64 14.20 -28.71
C THR A 272 -17.63 13.86 -27.63
N SER A 273 -17.90 14.33 -26.42
CA SER A 273 -17.07 14.25 -25.23
C SER A 273 -17.73 13.39 -24.15
N ILE A 274 -16.96 12.98 -23.15
CA ILE A 274 -17.50 12.26 -21.97
C ILE A 274 -18.17 13.20 -20.96
N GLY A 275 -18.97 12.64 -20.06
CA GLY A 275 -19.64 13.37 -18.97
C GLY A 275 -21.11 13.69 -19.25
N ALA A 276 -21.73 14.46 -18.35
CA ALA A 276 -23.17 14.72 -18.37
C ALA A 276 -23.62 15.54 -19.59
N LEU A 277 -22.81 16.52 -20.00
CA LEU A 277 -22.98 17.24 -21.25
C LEU A 277 -21.89 16.78 -22.21
N THR A 278 -22.33 15.99 -23.20
CA THR A 278 -21.48 15.31 -24.17
C THR A 278 -21.12 16.18 -25.37
N GLU A 279 -21.92 17.19 -25.69
CA GLU A 279 -21.57 18.14 -26.74
C GLU A 279 -20.46 19.07 -26.25
N ASN A 280 -19.30 19.02 -26.92
CA ASN A 280 -18.17 19.91 -26.63
C ASN A 280 -17.63 20.50 -27.94
N ARG A 281 -16.92 21.62 -27.84
CA ARG A 281 -16.30 22.28 -28.99
C ARG A 281 -14.88 22.68 -28.65
N ALA A 282 -13.98 22.58 -29.61
CA ALA A 282 -12.58 22.98 -29.45
C ALA A 282 -12.12 23.91 -30.58
N THR A 283 -11.06 24.68 -30.34
CA THR A 283 -10.31 25.39 -31.39
C THR A 283 -9.00 24.67 -31.63
N VAL A 284 -8.52 24.69 -32.87
CA VAL A 284 -7.26 24.04 -33.27
C VAL A 284 -6.31 25.11 -33.80
N HIS A 285 -5.09 25.10 -33.29
CA HIS A 285 -3.99 25.97 -33.71
C HIS A 285 -2.79 25.11 -34.02
N TYR A 286 -2.01 25.42 -35.05
CA TYR A 286 -0.84 24.62 -35.42
C TYR A 286 0.24 25.50 -36.03
N GLY A 287 1.45 24.98 -36.09
CA GLY A 287 2.62 25.68 -36.61
C GLY A 287 3.91 24.98 -36.22
N GLU A 288 5.02 25.70 -36.37
CA GLU A 288 6.35 25.22 -36.01
C GLU A 288 6.94 26.13 -34.94
N TYR A 289 7.48 25.52 -33.89
CA TYR A 289 8.18 26.21 -32.81
C TYR A 289 9.69 26.02 -32.99
N GLU A 290 10.39 27.10 -33.32
CA GLU A 290 11.83 27.09 -33.57
C GLU A 290 12.62 27.60 -32.36
N LYS A 291 13.73 26.92 -32.05
CA LYS A 291 14.70 27.38 -31.05
C LYS A 291 16.11 26.94 -31.44
N GLY A 292 16.93 27.90 -31.86
CA GLY A 292 18.27 27.60 -32.37
C GLY A 292 18.20 26.79 -33.65
N ASN A 293 18.85 25.62 -33.69
CA ASN A 293 18.88 24.74 -34.86
C ASN A 293 17.83 23.62 -34.81
N LYS A 294 16.96 23.61 -33.81
CA LYS A 294 15.87 22.64 -33.66
C LYS A 294 14.52 23.30 -33.91
N PHE A 295 13.58 22.52 -34.41
CA PHE A 295 12.20 22.93 -34.58
C PHE A 295 11.25 21.84 -34.07
N LEU A 296 10.05 22.23 -33.68
CA LEU A 296 9.01 21.31 -33.22
C LEU A 296 7.69 21.67 -33.89
N LYS A 297 7.20 20.78 -34.75
CA LYS A 297 5.85 20.85 -35.29
C LYS A 297 4.87 20.68 -34.14
N TYR A 298 3.85 21.53 -34.06
CA TYR A 298 2.86 21.46 -32.99
C TYR A 298 1.43 21.61 -33.49
N VAL A 299 0.51 20.96 -32.78
CA VAL A 299 -0.93 21.14 -32.86
C VAL A 299 -1.44 21.37 -31.43
N VAL A 300 -2.20 22.44 -31.22
CA VAL A 300 -2.82 22.81 -29.94
C VAL A 300 -4.33 22.74 -30.11
N VAL A 301 -4.96 21.89 -29.31
CA VAL A 301 -6.41 21.76 -29.21
C VAL A 301 -6.85 22.41 -27.92
N VAL A 302 -7.67 23.47 -28.00
CA VAL A 302 -8.22 24.14 -26.83
C VAL A 302 -9.69 23.79 -26.70
N LYS A 303 -10.04 23.04 -25.65
CA LYS A 303 -11.46 22.74 -25.36
C LYS A 303 -12.12 23.98 -24.80
N ASN A 304 -13.19 24.40 -25.46
CA ASN A 304 -13.87 25.64 -25.15
C ASN A 304 -15.31 25.43 -24.65
N GLY A 305 -15.83 24.20 -24.69
CA GLY A 305 -17.22 23.93 -24.32
C GLY A 305 -18.22 24.39 -25.37
N SER A 306 -19.46 23.98 -25.15
CA SER A 306 -20.63 24.48 -25.87
C SER A 306 -20.82 25.99 -25.67
N MET A 307 -21.60 26.63 -26.54
CA MET A 307 -21.85 28.08 -26.45
C MET A 307 -22.54 28.48 -25.14
N SER A 308 -23.41 27.62 -24.61
CA SER A 308 -24.08 27.81 -23.32
C SER A 308 -23.11 27.69 -22.14
N GLU A 309 -22.20 26.72 -22.16
CA GLU A 309 -21.17 26.56 -21.11
C GLU A 309 -20.23 27.75 -21.02
N ARG A 310 -19.82 28.34 -22.15
CA ARG A 310 -18.94 29.51 -22.15
C ARG A 310 -19.54 30.72 -21.42
N ALA A 311 -20.86 30.83 -21.39
CA ALA A 311 -21.56 31.93 -20.73
C ALA A 311 -21.87 31.65 -19.25
N SER A 312 -21.97 30.38 -18.84
CA SER A 312 -22.56 29.98 -17.56
C SER A 312 -21.65 29.17 -16.65
N SER A 313 -20.64 28.49 -17.20
CA SER A 313 -19.75 27.61 -16.46
C SER A 313 -18.48 28.34 -16.05
N SER A 314 -18.02 28.11 -14.83
CA SER A 314 -16.70 28.54 -14.37
C SER A 314 -15.55 27.75 -15.01
N ARG A 315 -15.86 26.63 -15.69
CA ARG A 315 -14.89 25.72 -16.30
C ARG A 315 -15.41 25.19 -17.65
N PRO A 316 -15.54 26.06 -18.67
CA PRO A 316 -16.13 25.67 -19.94
C PRO A 316 -15.27 24.63 -20.66
N GLY A 317 -15.89 23.55 -21.15
CA GLY A 317 -15.24 22.51 -21.95
C GLY A 317 -14.37 21.51 -21.20
N ASN A 318 -14.18 21.69 -19.88
CA ASN A 318 -13.38 20.78 -19.06
C ASN A 318 -14.08 19.42 -18.87
N ARG A 319 -13.40 18.32 -19.21
CA ARG A 319 -13.90 16.94 -19.03
C ARG A 319 -12.86 15.94 -18.51
N GLY A 320 -11.70 16.42 -18.10
CA GLY A 320 -10.62 15.64 -17.50
C GLY A 320 -9.65 15.06 -18.53
N LYS A 321 -8.54 14.53 -18.01
CA LYS A 321 -7.45 13.92 -18.78
C LYS A 321 -7.94 12.79 -19.69
N ARG A 322 -8.84 11.93 -19.21
CA ARG A 322 -9.44 10.85 -19.99
C ARG A 322 -10.11 11.35 -21.27
N ASP A 323 -10.86 12.45 -21.21
CA ASP A 323 -11.48 13.03 -22.40
C ASP A 323 -10.43 13.54 -23.40
N SER A 324 -9.35 14.15 -22.91
CA SER A 324 -8.25 14.59 -23.78
C SER A 324 -7.59 13.42 -24.50
N GLN A 325 -7.37 12.30 -23.81
CA GLN A 325 -6.87 11.07 -24.42
C GLN A 325 -7.86 10.51 -25.45
N LEU A 326 -9.17 10.57 -25.18
CA LEU A 326 -10.23 10.09 -26.07
C LEU A 326 -10.36 10.88 -27.38
N ILE A 327 -10.01 12.17 -27.39
CA ILE A 327 -9.92 12.95 -28.64
C ILE A 327 -8.93 12.29 -29.60
N VAL A 328 -7.75 11.90 -29.09
CA VAL A 328 -6.66 11.34 -29.89
C VAL A 328 -6.92 9.88 -30.24
N THR A 329 -7.30 9.05 -29.28
CA THR A 329 -7.61 7.65 -29.56
C THR A 329 -8.83 7.52 -30.45
N GLY A 330 -9.81 8.41 -30.32
CA GLY A 330 -10.99 8.47 -31.17
C GLY A 330 -10.68 8.87 -32.62
N LEU A 331 -9.76 9.83 -32.83
CA LEU A 331 -9.25 10.18 -34.15
C LEU A 331 -8.62 8.95 -34.84
N PHE A 332 -7.68 8.27 -34.16
CA PHE A 332 -7.04 7.09 -34.72
C PHE A 332 -8.02 5.94 -34.96
N ASN A 333 -8.96 5.71 -34.03
CA ASN A 333 -10.00 4.69 -34.19
C ASN A 333 -10.88 4.95 -35.42
N ARG A 334 -11.37 6.19 -35.61
CA ARG A 334 -12.25 6.51 -36.74
C ARG A 334 -11.52 6.43 -38.08
N ILE A 335 -10.29 6.94 -38.16
CA ILE A 335 -9.47 6.86 -39.38
C ILE A 335 -9.18 5.40 -39.74
N HIS A 336 -8.71 4.61 -38.77
CA HIS A 336 -8.35 3.21 -38.99
C HIS A 336 -9.55 2.37 -39.48
N HIS A 337 -10.73 2.58 -38.87
CA HIS A 337 -11.95 1.85 -39.22
C HIS A 337 -12.74 2.47 -40.39
N GLY A 338 -12.22 3.52 -41.06
CA GLY A 338 -12.88 4.17 -42.19
C GLY A 338 -14.23 4.80 -41.84
N ARG A 339 -14.38 5.31 -40.61
CA ARG A 339 -15.61 5.94 -40.12
C ARG A 339 -15.65 7.43 -40.45
N GLU A 340 -16.85 8.00 -40.37
CA GLU A 340 -17.04 9.44 -40.51
C GLU A 340 -16.28 10.19 -39.40
N LEU A 341 -15.44 11.13 -39.82
CA LEU A 341 -14.66 11.99 -38.94
C LEU A 341 -15.53 13.14 -38.42
N CYS A 342 -15.41 13.47 -37.13
CA CYS A 342 -16.11 14.65 -36.60
C CYS A 342 -15.41 15.95 -37.04
N GLU A 343 -16.05 17.10 -36.79
CA GLU A 343 -15.48 18.40 -37.19
C GLU A 343 -14.07 18.62 -36.59
N LEU A 344 -13.85 18.18 -35.35
CA LEU A 344 -12.55 18.31 -34.68
C LEU A 344 -11.49 17.38 -35.30
N ASP A 345 -11.86 16.14 -35.63
CA ASP A 345 -10.94 15.19 -36.27
C ASP A 345 -10.45 15.74 -37.61
N LEU A 346 -11.37 16.27 -38.43
CA LEU A 346 -11.04 16.89 -39.72
C LEU A 346 -10.07 18.06 -39.55
N ALA A 347 -10.26 18.88 -38.52
CA ALA A 347 -9.38 20.00 -38.21
C ALA A 347 -7.97 19.53 -37.80
N ILE A 348 -7.87 18.50 -36.97
CA ILE A 348 -6.59 17.91 -36.55
C ILE A 348 -5.90 17.25 -37.75
N SER A 349 -6.62 16.47 -38.55
CA SER A 349 -6.09 15.84 -39.77
C SER A 349 -5.58 16.86 -40.78
N HIS A 350 -6.31 17.95 -41.02
CA HIS A 350 -5.84 19.04 -41.89
C HIS A 350 -4.58 19.70 -41.34
N ALA A 351 -4.53 20.01 -40.04
CA ALA A 351 -3.35 20.58 -39.41
C ALA A 351 -2.12 19.67 -39.56
N LEU A 352 -2.30 18.36 -39.37
CA LEU A 352 -1.24 17.36 -39.50
C LEU A 352 -0.76 17.19 -40.95
N ASN A 353 -1.67 17.22 -41.92
CA ASN A 353 -1.33 17.22 -43.34
C ASN A 353 -0.51 18.46 -43.74
N ASP A 354 -0.90 19.64 -43.27
CA ASP A 354 -0.17 20.89 -43.50
C ASP A 354 1.25 20.84 -42.91
N LEU A 355 1.41 20.15 -41.78
CA LEU A 355 2.70 19.89 -41.11
C LEU A 355 3.49 18.73 -41.73
N GLN A 356 3.02 18.15 -42.85
CA GLN A 356 3.66 17.01 -43.54
C GLN A 356 3.86 15.80 -42.62
N LEU A 357 2.89 15.54 -41.74
CA LEU A 357 2.85 14.36 -40.86
C LEU A 357 1.42 13.85 -40.81
N PRO A 358 0.90 13.28 -41.93
CA PRO A 358 -0.49 12.86 -42.01
C PRO A 358 -0.77 11.75 -41.00
N VAL A 359 -2.04 11.65 -40.57
CA VAL A 359 -2.41 10.84 -39.40
C VAL A 359 -2.15 9.34 -39.60
N ASP A 360 -2.23 8.87 -40.84
CA ASP A 360 -1.99 7.49 -41.25
C ASP A 360 -0.51 7.08 -41.17
N GLU A 361 0.43 8.03 -41.26
CA GLU A 361 1.86 7.77 -41.09
C GLU A 361 2.29 7.69 -39.62
N LEU A 362 1.48 8.22 -38.70
CA LEU A 362 1.77 8.21 -37.26
C LEU A 362 1.63 6.81 -36.68
N ARG A 363 2.75 6.23 -36.22
CA ARG A 363 2.79 4.85 -35.72
C ARG A 363 2.75 4.76 -34.20
N TYR A 364 3.33 5.76 -33.53
CA TYR A 364 3.41 5.81 -32.07
C TYR A 364 2.78 7.07 -31.49
N LEU A 365 2.12 6.88 -30.34
CA LEU A 365 1.59 7.95 -29.50
C LEU A 365 2.34 7.94 -28.17
N MET A 366 3.10 8.99 -27.89
CA MET A 366 3.70 9.22 -26.59
C MET A 366 2.76 10.08 -25.74
N ALA A 367 2.38 9.62 -24.56
CA ALA A 367 1.64 10.42 -23.59
C ALA A 367 2.59 10.91 -22.49
N ILE A 368 2.63 12.23 -22.28
CA ILE A 368 3.35 12.86 -21.17
C ILE A 368 2.47 13.85 -20.42
N ASP A 369 2.69 14.02 -19.12
CA ASP A 369 1.98 15.04 -18.34
C ASP A 369 2.59 16.43 -18.58
N ALA A 370 1.79 17.48 -18.40
CA ALA A 370 2.20 18.86 -18.65
C ALA A 370 3.33 19.40 -17.74
N ASP A 371 3.63 18.70 -16.64
CA ASP A 371 4.70 19.00 -15.68
C ASP A 371 5.87 18.01 -15.75
N THR A 372 6.00 17.28 -16.85
CA THR A 372 7.02 16.24 -17.03
C THR A 372 8.10 16.66 -18.03
N ARG A 373 9.35 16.64 -17.57
CA ARG A 373 10.54 16.85 -18.40
C ARG A 373 11.06 15.52 -18.93
N VAL A 374 11.14 15.38 -20.25
CA VAL A 374 11.65 14.17 -20.92
C VAL A 374 13.19 14.25 -21.06
N ASP A 375 13.90 13.14 -20.84
CA ASP A 375 15.34 13.06 -21.14
C ASP A 375 15.61 13.11 -22.65
N THR A 376 16.79 13.61 -23.04
CA THR A 376 17.13 13.80 -24.45
C THR A 376 17.05 12.52 -25.28
N ALA A 377 17.54 11.39 -24.76
CA ALA A 377 17.60 10.11 -25.50
C ALA A 377 16.37 9.23 -25.31
N SER A 378 15.45 9.63 -24.42
CA SER A 378 14.33 8.81 -23.97
C SER A 378 13.41 8.36 -25.10
N LEU A 379 13.01 9.29 -25.97
CA LEU A 379 12.09 8.99 -27.07
C LEU A 379 12.72 7.95 -28.01
N SER A 380 13.99 8.14 -28.36
CA SER A 380 14.76 7.24 -29.22
C SER A 380 14.88 5.83 -28.62
N HIS A 381 15.20 5.72 -27.31
CA HIS A 381 15.25 4.43 -26.63
C HIS A 381 13.89 3.70 -26.60
N MET A 382 12.80 4.45 -26.37
CA MET A 382 11.46 3.87 -26.35
C MET A 382 11.03 3.38 -27.73
N VAL A 383 11.22 4.20 -28.77
CA VAL A 383 10.91 3.82 -30.16
C VAL A 383 11.75 2.63 -30.61
N TYR A 384 13.06 2.62 -30.33
CA TYR A 384 13.93 1.48 -30.58
C TYR A 384 13.39 0.19 -29.94
N SER A 385 12.99 0.26 -28.68
CA SER A 385 12.44 -0.90 -27.97
C SER A 385 11.12 -1.39 -28.57
N MET A 386 10.30 -0.48 -29.10
CA MET A 386 9.04 -0.82 -29.78
C MET A 386 9.30 -1.47 -31.13
N ASN A 387 10.20 -0.90 -31.95
CA ASN A 387 10.54 -1.42 -33.28
C ASN A 387 11.20 -2.80 -33.20
N LYS A 388 12.07 -3.03 -32.21
CA LYS A 388 12.79 -4.30 -32.06
C LYS A 388 11.88 -5.49 -31.75
N ASN A 389 10.73 -5.26 -31.15
CA ASN A 389 9.79 -6.31 -30.80
C ASN A 389 8.37 -5.85 -31.08
N GLU A 390 7.82 -6.31 -32.20
CA GLU A 390 6.46 -6.01 -32.67
C GLU A 390 5.37 -6.42 -31.66
N LYS A 391 5.66 -7.39 -30.78
CA LYS A 391 4.74 -7.79 -29.71
C LYS A 391 4.65 -6.76 -28.58
N VAL A 392 5.53 -5.77 -28.52
CA VAL A 392 5.42 -4.70 -27.51
C VAL A 392 4.33 -3.72 -27.97
N LEU A 393 3.22 -3.72 -27.23
CA LEU A 393 2.08 -2.85 -27.50
C LEU A 393 2.30 -1.46 -26.92
N ALA A 394 2.87 -1.38 -25.71
CA ALA A 394 3.27 -0.11 -25.12
C ALA A 394 4.45 -0.30 -24.17
N CYS A 395 5.22 0.76 -23.99
CA CYS A 395 6.32 0.78 -23.05
C CYS A 395 6.38 2.09 -22.26
N CYS A 396 6.95 2.02 -21.07
CA CYS A 396 7.25 3.20 -20.26
C CYS A 396 8.70 3.19 -19.80
N GLY A 397 9.25 4.35 -19.49
CA GLY A 397 10.55 4.47 -18.85
C GLY A 397 10.47 4.84 -17.37
N GLU A 398 11.62 5.15 -16.79
CA GLU A 398 11.78 5.54 -15.40
C GLU A 398 11.19 6.94 -15.14
N THR A 399 10.25 7.03 -14.21
CA THR A 399 9.75 8.32 -13.72
C THR A 399 10.56 8.74 -12.50
N ARG A 400 11.38 9.79 -12.63
CA ARG A 400 12.21 10.33 -11.55
C ARG A 400 11.56 11.56 -10.92
N VAL A 401 11.85 11.76 -9.63
CA VAL A 401 11.46 12.97 -8.91
C VAL A 401 12.42 14.11 -9.25
N GLU A 402 11.91 15.27 -9.62
CA GLU A 402 12.75 16.44 -9.92
C GLU A 402 13.11 17.25 -8.67
N ASN A 403 12.09 17.59 -7.87
CA ASN A 403 12.20 18.42 -6.68
C ASN A 403 12.62 17.62 -5.42
N LYS A 404 13.58 16.71 -5.55
CA LYS A 404 13.96 15.71 -4.51
C LYS A 404 14.26 16.32 -3.15
N SER A 405 14.94 17.47 -3.14
CA SER A 405 15.45 18.15 -1.93
C SER A 405 14.65 19.38 -1.52
N GLN A 406 13.44 19.58 -2.06
CA GLN A 406 12.63 20.77 -1.75
C GLN A 406 12.03 20.71 -0.33
N SER A 407 11.64 19.54 0.14
CA SER A 407 11.15 19.33 1.51
C SER A 407 11.35 17.89 1.98
N ILE A 408 11.12 17.64 3.28
CA ILE A 408 11.09 16.26 3.80
C ILE A 408 10.03 15.43 3.06
N VAL A 409 8.92 16.04 2.66
CA VAL A 409 7.83 15.38 1.92
C VAL A 409 8.30 14.94 0.53
N THR A 410 9.10 15.74 -0.17
CA THR A 410 9.65 15.33 -1.47
C THR A 410 10.71 14.27 -1.32
N PHE A 411 11.52 14.34 -0.25
CA PHE A 411 12.59 13.40 0.03
C PHE A 411 12.08 11.96 0.25
N ILE A 412 11.05 11.79 1.09
CA ILE A 412 10.48 10.45 1.37
C ILE A 412 9.90 9.77 0.10
N GLN A 413 9.49 10.56 -0.89
CA GLN A 413 8.93 10.05 -2.15
C GLN A 413 10.01 9.55 -3.12
N VAL A 414 11.29 9.93 -2.96
CA VAL A 414 12.35 9.51 -3.89
C VAL A 414 12.52 7.99 -3.90
N PHE A 415 12.60 7.38 -2.71
CA PHE A 415 12.72 5.93 -2.58
C PHE A 415 11.46 5.24 -3.12
N GLU A 416 10.29 5.77 -2.78
CA GLU A 416 9.01 5.23 -3.24
C GLU A 416 8.90 5.23 -4.78
N TYR A 417 9.26 6.34 -5.43
CA TYR A 417 9.27 6.44 -6.89
C TYR A 417 10.29 5.47 -7.49
N TYR A 418 11.48 5.33 -6.90
CA TYR A 418 12.46 4.37 -7.39
C TYR A 418 11.94 2.92 -7.30
N THR A 419 11.38 2.52 -6.15
CA THR A 419 10.83 1.16 -5.99
C THR A 419 9.66 0.91 -6.94
N ASN A 420 8.71 1.84 -7.07
CA ASN A 420 7.48 1.64 -7.86
C ASN A 420 7.61 1.95 -9.35
N HIS A 421 8.34 3.00 -9.73
CA HIS A 421 8.49 3.45 -11.12
C HIS A 421 9.77 2.95 -11.80
N HIS A 422 10.66 2.26 -11.08
CA HIS A 422 11.83 1.62 -11.67
C HIS A 422 11.88 0.13 -11.36
N MET A 423 12.10 -0.27 -10.10
CA MET A 423 12.39 -1.66 -9.76
C MET A 423 11.20 -2.58 -10.03
N LYS A 424 10.01 -2.20 -9.55
CA LYS A 424 8.79 -2.98 -9.75
C LYS A 424 8.45 -3.12 -11.22
N LYS A 425 8.51 -2.03 -12.00
CA LYS A 425 8.24 -2.09 -13.45
C LYS A 425 9.24 -2.96 -14.20
N ALA A 426 10.52 -2.89 -13.84
CA ALA A 426 11.53 -3.79 -14.42
C ALA A 426 11.20 -5.26 -14.11
N PHE A 427 10.77 -5.58 -12.88
CA PHE A 427 10.30 -6.92 -12.53
C PHE A 427 9.06 -7.33 -13.35
N GLU A 428 8.03 -6.49 -13.43
CA GLU A 428 6.81 -6.79 -14.19
C GLU A 428 7.10 -6.98 -15.69
N SER A 429 8.07 -6.23 -16.22
CA SER A 429 8.52 -6.33 -17.61
C SER A 429 9.25 -7.65 -17.92
N VAL A 430 9.80 -8.35 -16.93
CA VAL A 430 10.32 -9.73 -17.11
C VAL A 430 9.21 -10.67 -17.57
N PHE A 431 7.98 -10.42 -17.13
CA PHE A 431 6.79 -11.18 -17.53
C PHE A 431 6.05 -10.57 -18.72
N GLY A 432 6.56 -9.47 -19.29
CA GLY A 432 5.90 -8.73 -20.38
C GLY A 432 4.54 -8.13 -19.99
N CYS A 433 4.30 -7.93 -18.69
CA CYS A 433 2.99 -7.53 -18.16
C CYS A 433 3.16 -6.42 -17.11
N VAL A 434 3.71 -5.28 -17.53
CA VAL A 434 3.69 -4.06 -16.70
C VAL A 434 2.23 -3.71 -16.38
N THR A 435 1.87 -3.77 -15.10
CA THR A 435 0.47 -3.73 -14.64
C THR A 435 -0.09 -2.31 -14.59
N CYS A 436 0.79 -1.32 -14.64
CA CYS A 436 0.45 0.10 -14.63
C CYS A 436 1.46 0.90 -15.47
N LEU A 437 1.05 1.31 -16.66
CA LEU A 437 1.79 2.31 -17.44
C LEU A 437 1.50 3.70 -16.87
N PRO A 438 2.53 4.51 -16.55
CA PRO A 438 2.33 5.83 -15.98
C PRO A 438 1.80 6.79 -17.05
N GLY A 439 0.74 7.55 -16.73
CA GLY A 439 0.22 8.54 -17.67
C GLY A 439 1.16 9.70 -17.98
N CYS A 440 2.20 9.90 -17.18
CA CYS A 440 3.18 10.97 -17.37
C CYS A 440 4.28 10.62 -18.38
N PHE A 441 4.47 9.35 -18.75
CA PHE A 441 5.60 8.94 -19.59
C PHE A 441 5.44 7.52 -20.16
N THR A 442 4.60 7.40 -21.19
CA THR A 442 4.33 6.12 -21.86
C THR A 442 4.26 6.29 -23.37
N LEU A 443 4.83 5.35 -24.12
CA LEU A 443 4.74 5.24 -25.58
C LEU A 443 3.82 4.08 -25.94
N TYR A 444 2.81 4.36 -26.76
CA TYR A 444 1.83 3.38 -27.23
C TYR A 444 2.00 3.15 -28.73
N ARG A 445 1.85 1.90 -29.15
CA ARG A 445 1.67 1.52 -30.55
C ARG A 445 0.22 1.72 -30.95
N ILE A 446 0.00 2.51 -32.00
CA ILE A 446 -1.36 2.82 -32.46
C ILE A 446 -1.93 1.61 -33.21
N PHE A 447 -1.14 1.06 -34.15
CA PHE A 447 -1.43 -0.12 -34.94
C PHE A 447 -0.20 -1.03 -35.06
N SER A 448 -0.44 -2.33 -35.23
CA SER A 448 0.59 -3.31 -35.56
C SER A 448 1.11 -3.08 -36.98
N ASP A 449 2.28 -3.66 -37.26
CA ASP A 449 2.93 -3.62 -38.58
C ASP A 449 2.04 -4.26 -39.66
N ASP A 450 1.28 -5.30 -39.28
CA ASP A 450 0.28 -5.96 -40.13
C ASP A 450 -1.03 -5.14 -40.28
N GLY A 451 -1.10 -3.92 -39.75
CA GLY A 451 -2.28 -3.06 -39.78
C GLY A 451 -3.36 -3.39 -38.75
N ARG A 452 -3.14 -4.35 -37.84
CA ARG A 452 -4.06 -4.66 -36.72
C ARG A 452 -4.20 -3.44 -35.80
N PRO A 453 -5.42 -2.95 -35.49
CA PRO A 453 -5.59 -1.84 -34.57
C PRO A 453 -5.25 -2.29 -33.14
N LEU A 454 -4.46 -1.48 -32.44
CA LEU A 454 -4.04 -1.74 -31.06
C LEU A 454 -4.68 -0.73 -30.13
N LEU A 455 -3.99 0.38 -29.84
CA LEU A 455 -4.57 1.49 -29.09
C LEU A 455 -5.84 2.03 -29.75
N SER A 456 -5.90 2.02 -31.09
CA SER A 456 -7.04 2.45 -31.89
C SER A 456 -8.18 1.43 -31.99
N SER A 457 -8.09 0.27 -31.33
CA SER A 457 -9.10 -0.78 -31.44
C SER A 457 -10.44 -0.40 -30.81
N ASP A 458 -11.52 -0.93 -31.39
CA ASP A 458 -12.90 -0.71 -30.90
C ASP A 458 -13.09 -1.15 -29.45
N ASN A 459 -12.56 -2.31 -29.09
CA ASN A 459 -12.70 -2.84 -27.74
C ASN A 459 -12.09 -1.90 -26.69
N VAL A 460 -10.90 -1.36 -26.97
CA VAL A 460 -10.24 -0.39 -26.08
C VAL A 460 -10.99 0.93 -26.09
N PHE A 461 -11.27 1.48 -27.28
CA PHE A 461 -11.88 2.80 -27.41
C PHE A 461 -13.27 2.86 -26.80
N LEU A 462 -14.15 1.92 -27.11
CA LEU A 462 -15.55 1.93 -26.64
C LEU A 462 -15.64 1.76 -25.12
N GLU A 463 -14.86 0.85 -24.55
CA GLU A 463 -14.84 0.64 -23.09
C GLU A 463 -14.23 1.86 -22.38
N TYR A 464 -13.17 2.45 -22.93
CA TYR A 464 -12.53 3.63 -22.35
C TYR A 464 -13.40 4.89 -22.44
N ALA A 465 -14.22 4.99 -23.50
CA ALA A 465 -15.17 6.07 -23.76
C ALA A 465 -16.49 5.96 -22.97
N ARG A 466 -16.66 4.93 -22.13
CA ARG A 466 -17.89 4.74 -21.35
C ARG A 466 -18.24 5.95 -20.47
N ASN A 467 -19.51 6.32 -20.59
CA ASN A 467 -20.16 7.40 -19.82
C ASN A 467 -21.12 6.87 -18.74
N ASP A 468 -21.52 5.60 -18.83
CA ASP A 468 -22.48 4.93 -17.95
C ASP A 468 -21.84 4.45 -16.63
N ILE A 469 -21.05 5.33 -15.99
CA ILE A 469 -20.29 5.02 -14.78
C ILE A 469 -21.17 5.19 -13.55
N LYS A 470 -21.69 4.08 -13.00
CA LYS A 470 -22.67 4.13 -11.89
C LYS A 470 -22.04 3.73 -10.56
N SER A 471 -21.27 2.65 -10.53
CA SER A 471 -20.76 2.08 -9.28
C SER A 471 -19.56 2.86 -8.73
N LEU A 472 -19.33 2.77 -7.41
CA LEU A 472 -18.15 3.36 -6.79
C LEU A 472 -16.85 2.75 -7.36
N HIS A 473 -16.88 1.45 -7.63
CA HIS A 473 -15.77 0.74 -8.25
C HIS A 473 -15.40 1.34 -9.61
N GLU A 474 -16.37 1.47 -10.53
CA GLU A 474 -16.15 2.07 -11.85
C GLU A 474 -15.72 3.53 -11.75
N LYS A 475 -16.26 4.32 -10.81
CA LYS A 475 -15.81 5.71 -10.60
C LYS A 475 -14.32 5.80 -10.26
N ASN A 476 -13.82 4.89 -9.43
CA ASN A 476 -12.39 4.87 -9.10
C ASN A 476 -11.52 4.39 -10.27
N LEU A 477 -12.03 3.53 -11.15
CA LEU A 477 -11.34 3.11 -12.37
C LEU A 477 -11.26 4.25 -13.40
N PHE A 478 -12.41 4.83 -13.76
CA PHE A 478 -12.52 5.73 -14.91
C PHE A 478 -12.30 7.21 -14.59
N HIS A 479 -12.45 7.65 -13.33
CA HIS A 479 -12.28 9.07 -12.98
C HIS A 479 -11.02 9.37 -12.16
N LEU A 480 -10.46 8.39 -11.46
CA LEU A 480 -9.28 8.57 -10.60
C LEU A 480 -8.05 7.80 -11.12
N GLY A 481 -8.26 6.85 -12.02
CA GLY A 481 -7.31 5.81 -12.39
C GLY A 481 -7.22 5.56 -13.88
N GLU A 482 -7.52 6.56 -14.70
CA GLU A 482 -7.72 6.41 -16.15
C GLU A 482 -6.51 5.77 -16.85
N ASP A 483 -5.28 6.12 -16.47
CA ASP A 483 -4.06 5.52 -17.04
C ASP A 483 -3.92 4.03 -16.69
N ARG A 484 -4.31 3.65 -15.45
CA ARG A 484 -4.35 2.24 -15.00
C ARG A 484 -5.45 1.48 -15.71
N MET A 485 -6.62 2.09 -15.86
CA MET A 485 -7.74 1.50 -16.59
C MET A 485 -7.34 1.22 -18.04
N LEU A 486 -6.73 2.19 -18.73
CA LEU A 486 -6.23 1.99 -20.09
C LEU A 486 -5.21 0.84 -20.14
N THR A 487 -4.25 0.80 -19.22
CA THR A 487 -3.29 -0.31 -19.11
C THR A 487 -4.00 -1.66 -18.97
N THR A 488 -5.00 -1.75 -18.09
CA THR A 488 -5.78 -2.96 -17.86
C THR A 488 -6.55 -3.39 -19.11
N LEU A 489 -7.16 -2.47 -19.84
CA LEU A 489 -7.85 -2.77 -21.10
C LEU A 489 -6.89 -3.34 -22.16
N LEU A 490 -5.67 -2.79 -22.25
CA LEU A 490 -4.66 -3.29 -23.17
C LEU A 490 -4.24 -4.74 -22.82
N LEU A 491 -4.06 -5.04 -21.54
CA LEU A 491 -3.77 -6.41 -21.07
C LEU A 491 -4.94 -7.38 -21.30
N GLN A 492 -6.19 -6.92 -21.17
CA GLN A 492 -7.39 -7.73 -21.37
C GLN A 492 -7.62 -8.08 -22.85
N TYR A 493 -7.49 -7.10 -23.74
CA TYR A 493 -7.84 -7.27 -25.16
C TYR A 493 -6.69 -7.73 -26.05
N PHE A 494 -5.44 -7.59 -25.60
CA PHE A 494 -4.25 -8.00 -26.36
C PHE A 494 -3.38 -8.99 -25.56
N PRO A 495 -3.91 -10.18 -25.26
CA PRO A 495 -3.20 -11.18 -24.45
C PRO A 495 -1.93 -11.73 -25.10
N ASP A 496 -1.80 -11.58 -26.41
CA ASP A 496 -0.67 -12.01 -27.22
C ASP A 496 0.46 -10.97 -27.30
N MET A 497 0.26 -9.79 -26.70
CA MET A 497 1.20 -8.67 -26.71
C MET A 497 1.72 -8.34 -25.31
N TYR A 498 2.78 -7.53 -25.25
CA TYR A 498 3.50 -7.19 -24.03
C TYR A 498 3.42 -5.71 -23.69
N LEU A 499 3.33 -5.43 -22.40
CA LEU A 499 3.56 -4.11 -21.83
C LEU A 499 4.92 -4.11 -21.14
N SER A 500 5.80 -3.21 -21.56
CA SER A 500 7.24 -3.27 -21.26
C SER A 500 7.77 -2.06 -20.50
N PHE A 501 8.89 -2.24 -19.81
CA PHE A 501 9.67 -1.17 -19.18
C PHE A 501 11.01 -1.00 -19.90
N VAL A 502 11.39 0.23 -20.22
CA VAL A 502 12.66 0.60 -20.88
C VAL A 502 13.53 1.34 -19.86
N PRO A 503 14.53 0.68 -19.23
CA PRO A 503 15.34 1.29 -18.18
C PRO A 503 16.17 2.49 -18.62
N GLU A 504 16.57 2.55 -19.89
CA GLU A 504 17.37 3.66 -20.43
C GLU A 504 16.57 4.93 -20.68
N ALA A 505 15.25 4.83 -20.78
CA ALA A 505 14.38 5.98 -20.95
C ALA A 505 14.00 6.53 -19.57
N ALA A 506 14.20 7.83 -19.35
CA ALA A 506 13.84 8.52 -18.12
C ALA A 506 13.07 9.83 -18.38
N CYS A 507 12.24 10.19 -17.41
CA CYS A 507 11.63 11.51 -17.31
C CYS A 507 11.70 12.02 -15.87
N TRP A 508 11.46 13.32 -15.68
CA TRP A 508 11.39 13.97 -14.38
C TRP A 508 10.05 14.65 -14.20
N THR A 509 9.40 14.42 -13.05
CA THR A 509 8.13 15.03 -12.67
C THR A 509 8.26 15.74 -11.33
N ILE A 510 7.40 16.73 -11.10
CA ILE A 510 7.32 17.45 -9.83
C ILE A 510 6.37 16.71 -8.90
N VAL A 511 6.87 16.30 -7.72
CA VAL A 511 6.04 15.62 -6.72
C VAL A 511 5.49 16.61 -5.69
N PRO A 512 4.38 16.27 -4.99
CA PRO A 512 3.84 17.09 -3.92
C PRO A 512 4.89 17.45 -2.85
N HIS A 513 5.05 18.74 -2.57
CA HIS A 513 6.02 19.25 -1.60
C HIS A 513 5.43 19.48 -0.20
N THR A 514 4.12 19.35 -0.03
CA THR A 514 3.42 19.43 1.26
C THR A 514 2.60 18.17 1.54
N PHE A 515 2.48 17.79 2.82
CA PHE A 515 1.73 16.59 3.23
C PHE A 515 0.24 16.66 2.84
N LYS A 516 -0.38 17.84 2.84
CA LYS A 516 -1.79 18.01 2.44
C LYS A 516 -2.01 17.64 0.97
N ILE A 517 -1.13 18.11 0.09
CA ILE A 517 -1.18 17.78 -1.34
C ILE A 517 -0.85 16.30 -1.55
N LEU A 518 0.18 15.80 -0.84
CA LEU A 518 0.54 14.38 -0.87
C LEU A 518 -0.63 13.49 -0.48
N LEU A 519 -1.31 13.76 0.65
CA LEU A 519 -2.45 12.97 1.12
C LEU A 519 -3.60 12.95 0.10
N SER A 520 -3.88 14.10 -0.55
CA SER A 520 -4.88 14.19 -1.62
C SER A 520 -4.51 13.30 -2.81
N GLN A 521 -3.24 13.31 -3.22
CA GLN A 521 -2.73 12.46 -4.29
C GLN A 521 -2.81 10.97 -3.90
N ARG A 522 -2.39 10.60 -2.68
CA ARG A 522 -2.37 9.21 -2.22
C ARG A 522 -3.77 8.61 -2.08
N ARG A 523 -4.75 9.39 -1.65
CA ARG A 523 -6.15 8.95 -1.64
C ARG A 523 -6.61 8.54 -3.04
N ARG A 524 -6.24 9.30 -4.07
CA ARG A 524 -6.57 8.99 -5.46
C ARG A 524 -5.87 7.72 -5.94
N TRP A 525 -4.56 7.65 -5.72
CA TRP A 525 -3.73 6.55 -6.19
C TRP A 525 -4.04 5.23 -5.51
N ILE A 526 -4.22 5.21 -4.18
CA ILE A 526 -4.52 3.99 -3.41
C ILE A 526 -5.90 3.44 -3.81
N ASN A 527 -6.92 4.30 -3.87
CA ASN A 527 -8.27 3.88 -4.27
C ASN A 527 -8.28 3.31 -5.69
N SER A 528 -7.65 4.01 -6.65
CA SER A 528 -7.52 3.53 -8.01
C SER A 528 -6.75 2.20 -8.08
N THR A 529 -5.66 2.07 -7.32
CA THR A 529 -4.84 0.84 -7.30
C THR A 529 -5.65 -0.35 -6.81
N PHE A 530 -6.38 -0.22 -5.70
CA PHE A 530 -7.23 -1.29 -5.16
C PHE A 530 -8.23 -1.79 -6.20
N HIS A 531 -9.00 -0.87 -6.81
CA HIS A 531 -10.01 -1.25 -7.79
C HIS A 531 -9.41 -1.78 -9.09
N ASN A 532 -8.29 -1.23 -9.55
CA ASN A 532 -7.61 -1.73 -10.75
C ASN A 532 -7.02 -3.13 -10.53
N MET A 533 -6.49 -3.42 -9.35
CA MET A 533 -6.02 -4.76 -8.99
C MET A 533 -7.15 -5.79 -9.06
N LEU A 534 -8.38 -5.45 -8.65
CA LEU A 534 -9.54 -6.34 -8.81
C LEU A 534 -9.84 -6.66 -10.28
N GLU A 535 -9.71 -5.69 -11.18
CA GLU A 535 -9.87 -5.92 -12.62
C GLU A 535 -8.72 -6.73 -13.22
N LEU A 536 -7.49 -6.50 -12.75
CA LEU A 536 -6.34 -7.30 -13.14
C LEU A 536 -6.53 -8.78 -12.76
N LEU A 537 -7.17 -9.12 -11.62
CA LEU A 537 -7.46 -10.52 -11.28
C LEU A 537 -8.31 -11.26 -12.32
N LYS A 538 -9.09 -10.53 -13.13
CA LYS A 538 -9.91 -11.09 -14.22
C LYS A 538 -9.11 -11.34 -15.51
N VAL A 539 -7.93 -10.71 -15.65
CA VAL A 539 -7.03 -10.94 -16.79
C VAL A 539 -6.50 -12.37 -16.72
N GLN A 540 -6.77 -13.15 -17.77
CA GLN A 540 -6.42 -14.58 -17.83
C GLN A 540 -4.97 -14.83 -18.28
N THR A 541 -4.31 -13.81 -18.81
CA THR A 541 -3.09 -13.96 -19.62
C THR A 541 -1.81 -13.54 -18.90
N MET A 542 -1.91 -13.39 -17.57
CA MET A 542 -0.74 -13.18 -16.72
C MET A 542 0.05 -14.48 -16.55
N CYS A 543 1.18 -14.57 -17.26
CA CYS A 543 2.08 -15.72 -17.28
C CYS A 543 2.58 -16.13 -15.88
N GLY A 544 2.79 -17.45 -15.68
CA GLY A 544 3.59 -18.02 -14.60
C GLY A 544 3.08 -19.36 -14.07
N ILE A 545 3.88 -19.99 -13.20
CA ILE A 545 3.59 -21.28 -12.56
C ILE A 545 3.22 -21.02 -11.10
N CYS A 546 1.97 -21.31 -10.71
CA CYS A 546 1.48 -21.27 -9.33
C CYS A 546 1.88 -19.96 -8.59
N CYS A 547 2.55 -20.06 -7.42
CA CYS A 547 2.95 -18.94 -6.57
C CYS A 547 4.01 -18.00 -7.16
N PHE A 548 4.59 -18.33 -8.32
CA PHE A 548 5.55 -17.49 -9.05
C PHE A 548 4.93 -16.90 -10.33
N SER A 549 3.61 -16.68 -10.31
CA SER A 549 2.91 -15.99 -11.39
C SER A 549 2.73 -14.51 -11.11
N MET A 550 2.63 -13.71 -12.17
CA MET A 550 2.25 -12.30 -12.05
C MET A 550 0.92 -12.13 -11.33
N LYS A 551 -0.01 -13.07 -11.52
CA LYS A 551 -1.29 -13.08 -10.82
C LYS A 551 -1.13 -13.24 -9.31
N THR A 552 -0.23 -14.09 -8.85
CA THR A 552 0.10 -14.20 -7.41
C THR A 552 0.65 -12.89 -6.86
N ILE A 553 1.54 -12.22 -7.60
CA ILE A 553 2.08 -10.92 -7.17
C ILE A 553 0.96 -9.88 -7.05
N VAL A 554 0.04 -9.81 -8.01
CA VAL A 554 -1.12 -8.91 -7.95
C VAL A 554 -2.00 -9.21 -6.73
N ILE A 555 -2.22 -10.49 -6.39
CA ILE A 555 -2.98 -10.89 -5.19
C ILE A 555 -2.25 -10.45 -3.91
N LEU A 556 -0.93 -10.67 -3.82
CA LEU A 556 -0.13 -10.28 -2.66
C LEU A 556 -0.11 -8.76 -2.48
N ASP A 557 0.02 -8.00 -3.57
CA ASP A 557 -0.06 -6.55 -3.55
C ASP A 557 -1.45 -6.07 -3.09
N LEU A 558 -2.52 -6.70 -3.57
CA LEU A 558 -3.89 -6.39 -3.16
C LEU A 558 -4.10 -6.62 -1.65
N ILE A 559 -3.65 -7.76 -1.13
CA ILE A 559 -3.67 -8.06 0.31
C ILE A 559 -2.85 -7.03 1.09
N SER A 560 -1.66 -6.66 0.58
CA SER A 560 -0.78 -5.68 1.22
C SER A 560 -1.46 -4.30 1.31
N VAL A 561 -2.13 -3.85 0.25
CA VAL A 561 -2.90 -2.59 0.24
C VAL A 561 -4.04 -2.61 1.27
N MET A 562 -4.70 -3.76 1.47
CA MET A 562 -5.76 -3.91 2.46
C MET A 562 -5.25 -3.91 3.90
N ILE A 563 -4.09 -4.51 4.16
CA ILE A 563 -3.53 -4.64 5.52
C ILE A 563 -2.82 -3.37 5.97
N LEU A 564 -2.25 -2.58 5.04
CA LEU A 564 -1.40 -1.43 5.36
C LEU A 564 -2.03 -0.38 6.32
N PRO A 565 -3.32 0.00 6.20
CA PRO A 565 -3.92 0.93 7.16
C PRO A 565 -4.01 0.35 8.57
N ALA A 566 -4.34 -0.94 8.69
CA ALA A 566 -4.40 -1.63 9.97
C ALA A 566 -2.99 -1.78 10.57
N SER A 567 -1.98 -2.11 9.76
CA SER A 567 -0.61 -2.25 10.24
C SER A 567 -0.04 -0.95 10.81
N MET A 568 -0.41 0.22 10.24
CA MET A 568 -0.03 1.52 10.80
C MET A 568 -0.64 1.78 12.19
N LEU A 569 -1.89 1.37 12.42
CA LEU A 569 -2.51 1.45 13.76
C LEU A 569 -1.80 0.52 14.75
N TYR A 570 -1.43 -0.69 14.31
CA TYR A 570 -0.66 -1.61 15.13
C TYR A 570 0.71 -1.07 15.51
N VAL A 571 1.42 -0.39 14.59
CA VAL A 571 2.69 0.27 14.91
C VAL A 571 2.51 1.33 16.00
N VAL A 572 1.50 2.19 15.88
CA VAL A 572 1.24 3.22 16.90
C VAL A 572 0.91 2.59 18.26
N PHE A 573 0.08 1.56 18.26
CA PHE A 573 -0.24 0.82 19.48
C PHE A 573 0.98 0.13 20.09
N PHE A 574 1.85 -0.43 19.25
CA PHE A 574 3.09 -1.06 19.67
C PHE A 574 4.08 -0.07 20.30
N LEU A 575 4.21 1.12 19.71
CA LEU A 575 5.01 2.20 20.28
C LEU A 575 4.45 2.64 21.64
N TYR A 576 3.13 2.70 21.79
CA TYR A 576 2.49 3.01 23.06
C TYR A 576 2.82 1.95 24.14
N ILE A 577 2.64 0.66 23.83
CA ILE A 577 2.98 -0.42 24.76
C ILE A 577 4.45 -0.35 25.18
N THR A 578 5.35 -0.16 24.22
CA THR A 578 6.79 -0.16 24.47
C THR A 578 7.24 1.05 25.31
N PHE A 579 6.85 2.26 24.90
CA PHE A 579 7.35 3.49 25.52
C PHE A 579 6.55 3.95 26.74
N VAL A 580 5.27 3.58 26.84
CA VAL A 580 4.39 4.01 27.94
C VAL A 580 4.21 2.92 28.99
N LEU A 581 4.02 1.66 28.57
CA LEU A 581 3.82 0.56 29.51
C LEU A 581 5.13 -0.14 29.90
N GLY A 582 6.23 0.12 29.18
CA GLY A 582 7.55 -0.45 29.49
C GLY A 582 7.67 -1.94 29.17
N GLU A 583 6.78 -2.48 28.34
CA GLU A 583 6.79 -3.89 27.99
C GLU A 583 7.95 -4.23 27.05
N PRO A 584 8.58 -5.42 27.21
CA PRO A 584 9.68 -5.83 26.37
C PRO A 584 9.23 -6.09 24.94
N VAL A 585 10.05 -5.61 24.01
CA VAL A 585 9.82 -5.68 22.57
C VAL A 585 10.16 -7.07 22.05
N SER A 586 9.20 -7.77 21.44
CA SER A 586 9.48 -9.06 20.79
C SER A 586 10.39 -8.88 19.58
N LEU A 587 11.46 -9.68 19.49
CA LEU A 587 12.38 -9.70 18.34
C LEU A 587 11.64 -9.90 17.01
N MET A 588 10.54 -10.65 17.00
CA MET A 588 9.73 -10.87 15.80
C MET A 588 9.08 -9.57 15.30
N LEU A 589 8.61 -8.71 16.21
CA LEU A 589 8.01 -7.41 15.86
C LEU A 589 9.09 -6.43 15.38
N VAL A 590 10.27 -6.46 15.99
CA VAL A 590 11.45 -5.70 15.54
C VAL A 590 11.79 -6.06 14.09
N VAL A 591 11.95 -7.35 13.81
CA VAL A 591 12.26 -7.87 12.47
C VAL A 591 11.15 -7.56 11.47
N LEU A 592 9.87 -7.71 11.84
CA LEU A 592 8.73 -7.45 10.95
C LEU A 592 8.64 -5.97 10.53
N TYR A 593 8.94 -5.06 11.44
CA TYR A 593 8.89 -3.62 11.18
C TYR A 593 10.22 -3.02 10.74
N GLY A 594 11.29 -3.82 10.66
CA GLY A 594 12.60 -3.41 10.16
C GLY A 594 13.31 -2.39 11.07
N VAL A 595 13.02 -2.42 12.38
CA VAL A 595 13.84 -1.77 13.43
C VAL A 595 15.01 -2.69 13.75
#